data_AF-A0AB38DDR1-F1
#
_entry.id   AF-A0AB38DDR1-F1
#
_cell.length_a   1.000
_cell.length_b   1.000
_cell.length_c   1.000
_cell.angle_alpha   90.00
_cell.angle_beta   90.00
_cell.angle_gamma   90.00
#
_symmetry.space_group_name_H-M   'P 1'
#
loop_
_entity.id
_entity.type
_entity.pdbx_description
1 polymer ?
#
loop_
_entity_poly.entity_id
_entity_poly.type
_entity_poly.pdbx_seq_one_letter_code
_entity_poly.pdbx_strand_id
1 'polypeptide(L)'
;MSYDVYFVRRHPPQDFEGVPENEHPLKESSDLRSRLVADMNTPEVFQGSDGTWELTDPVTTAQVNYAPDGVGMGVSYDSATSDEFDSRIEHLMRLAKIIEDETGLTAWDPQVEKVFGDVTLDDSRQSLGQFETGGDKVEHAATEQTDAEKVPAVDSADEDPAQDSKDASDSDEGGSGMLREVGVLLLIALVLYCITQNFIARPYLIPSESMEPTLHGCRGCTGDRIMVDKVVFRFSEPQPGEVVVFKGPPEWNGNYRSIRSSNTAVRYVQNALSFIGVVPPDENDLVKRVIATGGQTVECRPNTGLTVNGKKLNEPYLDPETIGPNIDGCWGFPFGPVKVPEGKLWMMGDNRTHSGDSRAHCQSRDRDAGLDVDIDHKIYCTGDPNIGTVPVANVIGKARFIAWPPGRWGAVKTVNPQT
;
A
#
# COMPACT_ATOMS: atom_id res chain seq x y z
N MET A 1 6.73 -14.32 -4.55
CA MET A 1 6.95 -13.07 -5.31
C MET A 1 8.42 -12.98 -5.64
N SER A 2 8.74 -12.65 -6.90
CA SER A 2 10.12 -12.49 -7.40
C SER A 2 10.39 -11.02 -7.75
N TYR A 3 11.65 -10.64 -7.66
CA TYR A 3 12.17 -9.37 -8.17
C TYR A 3 13.19 -9.75 -9.23
N ASP A 4 12.93 -9.33 -10.47
CA ASP A 4 13.64 -9.82 -11.65
C ASP A 4 14.28 -8.63 -12.40
N VAL A 5 15.49 -8.85 -12.91
CA VAL A 5 16.31 -7.89 -13.66
C VAL A 5 16.88 -8.60 -14.88
N TYR A 6 16.84 -7.95 -16.04
CA TYR A 6 17.36 -8.48 -17.30
C TYR A 6 18.45 -7.57 -17.88
N PHE A 7 19.29 -8.05 -18.79
CA PHE A 7 20.39 -7.27 -19.35
C PHE A 7 20.27 -7.09 -20.87
N VAL A 8 20.32 -5.84 -21.35
CA VAL A 8 20.08 -5.45 -22.76
C VAL A 8 21.12 -4.44 -23.27
N ARG A 9 21.31 -4.31 -24.60
CA ARG A 9 22.42 -3.49 -25.18
C ARG A 9 22.20 -1.99 -25.23
N ARG A 10 20.97 -1.48 -25.10
CA ARG A 10 20.76 -0.03 -25.05
C ARG A 10 19.40 0.44 -24.56
N HIS A 11 18.27 -0.22 -24.86
CA HIS A 11 16.90 0.04 -24.36
C HIS A 11 16.07 -1.24 -24.61
N PRO A 12 15.02 -1.54 -23.83
CA PRO A 12 14.05 -2.57 -24.23
C PRO A 12 13.33 -2.13 -25.53
N PRO A 13 13.34 -2.91 -26.63
CA PRO A 13 12.44 -2.67 -27.76
C PRO A 13 10.97 -2.55 -27.31
N GLN A 14 10.16 -1.81 -28.10
CA GLN A 14 8.74 -1.48 -27.79
C GLN A 14 7.80 -2.69 -27.71
N ASP A 15 8.34 -3.88 -27.95
CA ASP A 15 7.69 -5.17 -28.10
C ASP A 15 8.55 -6.28 -27.45
N PHE A 16 9.11 -6.00 -26.28
CA PHE A 16 9.97 -6.91 -25.51
C PHE A 16 9.33 -8.28 -25.20
N GLU A 17 8.00 -8.36 -25.08
CA GLU A 17 7.26 -9.63 -24.93
C GLU A 17 7.34 -10.55 -26.18
N GLY A 18 7.81 -10.03 -27.32
CA GLY A 18 7.97 -10.76 -28.57
C GLY A 18 9.41 -10.97 -29.04
N VAL A 19 10.40 -10.52 -28.26
CA VAL A 19 11.82 -10.74 -28.57
C VAL A 19 12.13 -12.21 -28.25
N PRO A 20 12.50 -13.04 -29.24
CA PRO A 20 12.94 -14.41 -28.97
C PRO A 20 14.13 -14.38 -28.00
N GLU A 21 14.21 -15.33 -27.05
CA GLU A 21 15.31 -15.43 -26.06
C GLU A 21 16.70 -15.22 -26.72
N ASN A 22 16.83 -15.61 -28.00
CA ASN A 22 17.99 -15.55 -28.89
C ASN A 22 18.45 -14.18 -29.45
N GLU A 23 17.95 -13.04 -28.95
CA GLU A 23 18.26 -11.71 -29.51
C GLU A 23 19.03 -10.71 -28.63
N HIS A 24 19.53 -11.06 -27.43
CA HIS A 24 20.50 -10.20 -26.72
C HIS A 24 21.92 -10.78 -26.80
N PRO A 25 22.66 -10.59 -27.92
CA PRO A 25 24.02 -11.11 -28.01
C PRO A 25 24.88 -10.50 -26.90
N LEU A 26 25.22 -11.32 -25.92
CA LEU A 26 26.20 -11.01 -24.91
C LEU A 26 27.55 -10.78 -25.57
N LYS A 27 28.35 -9.91 -24.99
CA LYS A 27 29.78 -9.96 -25.26
C LYS A 27 30.30 -11.21 -24.55
N GLU A 28 30.94 -12.13 -25.28
CA GLU A 28 31.60 -13.28 -24.67
C GLU A 28 32.62 -12.76 -23.64
N SER A 29 32.30 -12.91 -22.35
CA SER A 29 33.26 -12.76 -21.26
C SER A 29 33.62 -14.17 -20.78
N SER A 30 34.90 -14.51 -20.86
CA SER A 30 35.42 -15.77 -20.30
C SER A 30 35.34 -15.81 -18.78
N ASP A 31 35.16 -14.65 -18.13
CA ASP A 31 35.38 -14.47 -16.70
C ASP A 31 34.06 -14.23 -15.94
N LEU A 32 32.95 -13.99 -16.64
CA LEU A 32 31.64 -13.67 -16.06
C LEU A 32 31.18 -14.72 -15.02
N ARG A 33 31.14 -16.01 -15.39
CA ARG A 33 30.72 -17.08 -14.48
C ARG A 33 31.63 -17.19 -13.27
N SER A 34 32.95 -17.08 -13.48
CA SER A 34 33.93 -17.15 -12.39
C SER A 34 33.79 -15.99 -11.40
N ARG A 35 33.50 -14.78 -11.89
CA ARG A 35 33.26 -13.60 -11.04
C ARG A 35 31.95 -13.70 -10.26
N LEU A 36 30.88 -14.17 -10.89
CA LEU A 36 29.59 -14.37 -10.21
C LEU A 36 29.69 -15.45 -9.12
N VAL A 37 30.36 -16.57 -9.42
CA VAL A 37 30.56 -17.64 -8.42
C VAL A 37 31.39 -17.17 -7.23
N ALA A 38 32.32 -16.24 -7.43
CA ALA A 38 33.14 -15.68 -6.35
C ALA A 38 32.38 -14.70 -5.44
N ASP A 39 31.33 -14.05 -5.94
CA ASP A 39 30.51 -13.09 -5.17
C ASP A 39 29.34 -13.78 -4.44
N MET A 40 28.87 -14.94 -4.94
CA MET A 40 27.75 -15.71 -4.37
C MET A 40 28.16 -16.63 -3.20
N ASN A 41 27.23 -16.90 -2.29
CA ASN A 41 27.41 -17.75 -1.11
C ASN A 41 27.32 -19.23 -1.49
N THR A 42 28.41 -19.79 -2.02
CA THR A 42 28.49 -21.20 -2.45
C THR A 42 27.36 -21.59 -3.41
N PRO A 43 27.29 -20.96 -4.60
CA PRO A 43 26.15 -21.15 -5.48
C PRO A 43 26.07 -22.59 -5.99
N GLU A 44 24.85 -23.10 -6.07
CA GLU A 44 24.56 -24.29 -6.86
C GLU A 44 24.68 -23.95 -8.34
N VAL A 45 25.36 -24.80 -9.09
CA VAL A 45 25.66 -24.54 -10.50
C VAL A 45 25.05 -25.62 -11.37
N PHE A 46 24.13 -25.22 -12.24
CA PHE A 46 23.57 -26.09 -13.27
C PHE A 46 24.12 -25.65 -14.63
N GLN A 47 24.56 -26.62 -15.43
CA GLN A 47 25.12 -26.34 -16.76
C GLN A 47 24.41 -27.17 -17.80
N GLY A 48 23.81 -26.49 -18.77
CA GLY A 48 23.14 -27.09 -19.92
C GLY A 48 24.13 -27.57 -20.97
N SER A 49 23.68 -28.49 -21.83
CA SER A 49 24.47 -29.05 -22.94
C SER A 49 24.71 -28.08 -24.09
N ASP A 50 24.00 -26.96 -24.11
CA ASP A 50 23.98 -25.90 -25.12
C ASP A 50 24.79 -24.66 -24.73
N GLY A 51 25.54 -24.73 -23.61
CA GLY A 51 26.34 -23.61 -23.11
C GLY A 51 25.57 -22.65 -22.19
N THR A 52 24.30 -22.93 -21.91
CA THR A 52 23.54 -22.26 -20.84
C THR A 52 24.05 -22.69 -19.47
N TRP A 53 23.89 -21.82 -18.48
CA TRP A 53 24.13 -22.18 -17.09
C TRP A 53 23.26 -21.35 -16.15
N GLU A 54 22.95 -21.92 -15.00
CA GLU A 54 22.19 -21.29 -13.93
C GLU A 54 23.02 -21.35 -12.65
N LEU A 55 23.05 -20.24 -11.92
CA LEU A 55 23.62 -20.13 -10.58
C LEU A 55 22.51 -19.81 -9.60
N THR A 56 22.39 -20.59 -8.53
CA THR A 56 21.47 -20.31 -7.42
C THR A 56 22.24 -20.11 -6.13
N ASP A 57 22.09 -18.94 -5.49
CA ASP A 57 22.58 -18.68 -4.15
C ASP A 57 21.54 -19.21 -3.12
N PRO A 58 21.87 -20.24 -2.34
CA PRO A 58 20.92 -20.82 -1.38
C PRO A 58 20.64 -19.93 -0.16
N VAL A 59 21.51 -18.94 0.13
CA VAL A 59 21.38 -18.03 1.28
C VAL A 59 20.47 -16.86 0.93
N THR A 60 20.72 -16.19 -0.20
CA THR A 60 19.93 -15.02 -0.62
C THR A 60 18.82 -15.37 -1.59
N THR A 61 18.70 -16.63 -2.02
CA THR A 61 17.77 -17.09 -3.06
C THR A 61 17.93 -16.36 -4.39
N ALA A 62 19.12 -15.78 -4.62
CA ALA A 62 19.44 -15.09 -5.85
C ALA A 62 19.72 -16.12 -6.94
N GLN A 63 19.07 -15.96 -8.08
CA GLN A 63 19.22 -16.81 -9.24
C GLN A 63 19.76 -15.98 -10.39
N VAL A 64 20.75 -16.53 -11.11
CA VAL A 64 21.29 -15.95 -12.35
C VAL A 64 21.19 -17.02 -13.43
N ASN A 65 20.42 -16.72 -14.46
CA ASN A 65 20.22 -17.56 -15.64
C ASN A 65 21.00 -16.94 -16.79
N TYR A 66 21.98 -17.67 -17.30
CA TYR A 66 22.77 -17.28 -18.46
C TYR A 66 22.41 -18.15 -19.64
N ALA A 67 22.13 -17.49 -20.76
CA ALA A 67 22.07 -18.08 -22.08
C ALA A 67 22.94 -17.23 -23.04
N PRO A 68 23.39 -17.77 -24.19
CA PRO A 68 24.27 -17.05 -25.14
C PRO A 68 23.74 -15.69 -25.62
N ASP A 69 22.45 -15.49 -25.43
CA ASP A 69 21.57 -14.48 -25.96
C ASP A 69 20.88 -13.65 -24.87
N GLY A 70 21.27 -13.82 -23.59
CA GLY A 70 20.74 -13.01 -22.51
C GLY A 70 21.17 -13.47 -21.13
N VAL A 71 21.14 -12.55 -20.18
CA VAL A 71 21.24 -12.87 -18.76
C VAL A 71 19.98 -12.37 -18.07
N GLY A 72 19.30 -13.25 -17.37
CA GLY A 72 18.21 -12.92 -16.46
C GLY A 72 18.66 -13.19 -15.04
N MET A 73 18.26 -12.36 -14.09
CA MET A 73 18.53 -12.61 -12.69
C MET A 73 17.35 -12.21 -11.82
N GLY A 74 17.19 -12.87 -10.68
CA GLY A 74 16.12 -12.53 -9.77
C GLY A 74 16.33 -13.06 -8.36
N VAL A 75 15.56 -12.54 -7.42
CA VAL A 75 15.47 -13.07 -6.05
C VAL A 75 14.02 -13.38 -5.73
N SER A 76 13.79 -14.54 -5.12
CA SER A 76 12.50 -14.81 -4.48
C SER A 76 12.48 -14.24 -3.07
N TYR A 77 11.40 -13.58 -2.69
CA TYR A 77 11.23 -13.01 -1.35
C TYR A 77 9.96 -13.51 -0.66
N ASP A 78 9.47 -14.68 -1.06
CA ASP A 78 8.40 -15.34 -0.31
C ASP A 78 8.89 -15.60 1.13
N SER A 79 8.26 -14.90 2.09
CA SER A 79 8.52 -14.91 3.54
C SER A 79 9.73 -14.13 4.08
N ALA A 80 10.41 -13.28 3.29
CA ALA A 80 11.51 -12.45 3.78
C ALA A 80 11.04 -11.31 4.70
N THR A 81 11.76 -11.07 5.81
CA THR A 81 11.63 -9.84 6.62
C THR A 81 12.19 -8.62 5.85
N SER A 82 11.93 -7.39 6.31
CA SER A 82 12.46 -6.16 5.66
C SER A 82 13.98 -6.23 5.51
N ASP A 83 14.67 -6.55 6.61
CA ASP A 83 16.13 -6.54 6.65
C ASP A 83 16.74 -7.65 5.76
N GLU A 84 16.02 -8.78 5.61
CA GLU A 84 16.37 -9.84 4.67
C GLU A 84 16.08 -9.44 3.22
N PHE A 85 15.06 -8.64 2.97
CA PHE A 85 14.74 -8.12 1.65
C PHE A 85 15.82 -7.13 1.19
N ASP A 86 16.20 -6.17 2.04
CA ASP A 86 17.19 -5.14 1.70
C ASP A 86 18.56 -5.79 1.42
N SER A 87 18.97 -6.77 2.24
CA SER A 87 20.20 -7.54 2.02
C SER A 87 20.17 -8.37 0.72
N ARG A 88 19.02 -8.93 0.33
CA ARG A 88 18.85 -9.68 -0.93
C ARG A 88 18.89 -8.76 -2.15
N ILE A 89 18.28 -7.58 -2.06
CA ILE A 89 18.32 -6.57 -3.11
C ILE A 89 19.73 -6.01 -3.28
N GLU A 90 20.43 -5.70 -2.19
CA GLU A 90 21.85 -5.30 -2.26
C GLU A 90 22.72 -6.37 -2.92
N HIS A 91 22.47 -7.65 -2.62
CA HIS A 91 23.19 -8.74 -3.26
C HIS A 91 22.89 -8.82 -4.76
N LEU A 92 21.61 -8.72 -5.14
CA LEU A 92 21.19 -8.70 -6.53
C LEU A 92 21.84 -7.53 -7.30
N MET A 93 21.91 -6.34 -6.70
CA MET A 93 22.58 -5.18 -7.32
C MET A 93 24.08 -5.41 -7.57
N ARG A 94 24.79 -6.08 -6.64
CA ARG A 94 26.21 -6.39 -6.83
C ARG A 94 26.43 -7.34 -8.01
N LEU A 95 25.63 -8.41 -8.08
CA LEU A 95 25.68 -9.38 -9.18
C LEU A 95 25.33 -8.71 -10.51
N ALA A 96 24.33 -7.82 -10.51
CA ALA A 96 23.96 -7.04 -11.69
C ALA A 96 25.13 -6.19 -12.19
N LYS A 97 25.86 -5.52 -11.28
CA LYS A 97 27.00 -4.71 -11.67
C LYS A 97 28.14 -5.51 -12.29
N ILE A 98 28.39 -6.72 -11.76
CA ILE A 98 29.37 -7.65 -12.35
C ILE A 98 28.99 -7.98 -13.80
N ILE A 99 27.70 -8.23 -14.06
CA ILE A 99 27.21 -8.52 -15.42
C ILE A 99 27.41 -7.31 -16.33
N GLU A 100 27.04 -6.10 -15.91
CA GLU A 100 27.25 -4.87 -16.70
C GLU A 100 28.73 -4.66 -17.04
N ASP A 101 29.62 -4.79 -16.04
CA ASP A 101 31.05 -4.54 -16.20
C ASP A 101 31.70 -5.55 -17.17
N GLU A 102 31.31 -6.82 -17.09
CA GLU A 102 31.86 -7.90 -17.92
C GLU A 102 31.30 -7.92 -19.34
N THR A 103 30.00 -7.64 -19.49
CA THR A 103 29.29 -7.82 -20.76
C THR A 103 29.10 -6.51 -21.53
N GLY A 104 29.15 -5.36 -20.85
CA GLY A 104 28.80 -4.05 -21.40
C GLY A 104 27.31 -3.89 -21.70
N LEU A 105 26.45 -4.76 -21.15
CA LEU A 105 25.00 -4.63 -21.20
C LEU A 105 24.51 -3.69 -20.09
N THR A 106 23.33 -3.13 -20.30
CA THR A 106 22.60 -2.29 -19.35
C THR A 106 21.55 -3.14 -18.66
N ALA A 107 21.47 -3.08 -17.34
CA ALA A 107 20.39 -3.73 -16.63
C ALA A 107 19.05 -3.02 -16.87
N TRP A 108 18.00 -3.80 -17.03
CA TRP A 108 16.62 -3.41 -17.23
C TRP A 108 15.77 -4.01 -16.12
N ASP A 109 15.04 -3.15 -15.43
CA ASP A 109 14.16 -3.53 -14.33
C ASP A 109 12.69 -3.28 -14.72
N PRO A 110 11.93 -4.34 -15.05
CA PRO A 110 10.53 -4.22 -15.44
C PRO A 110 9.61 -3.71 -14.31
N GLN A 111 10.03 -3.82 -13.05
CA GLN A 111 9.22 -3.41 -11.90
C GLN A 111 9.38 -1.90 -11.65
N VAL A 112 10.59 -1.36 -11.82
CA VAL A 112 10.86 0.08 -11.67
C VAL A 112 10.49 0.88 -12.93
N GLU A 113 10.70 0.33 -14.13
CA GLU A 113 10.32 1.02 -15.38
C GLU A 113 8.81 1.26 -15.49
N LYS A 114 7.99 0.32 -15.01
CA LYS A 114 6.53 0.52 -14.91
C LYS A 114 6.13 1.76 -14.10
N VAL A 115 6.99 2.19 -13.18
CA VAL A 115 6.72 3.32 -12.28
C VAL A 115 7.35 4.61 -12.81
N PHE A 116 8.54 4.53 -13.41
CA PHE A 116 9.36 5.73 -13.70
C PHE A 116 9.76 5.93 -15.18
N GLY A 117 9.39 5.02 -16.09
CA GLY A 117 9.84 5.04 -17.49
C GLY A 117 11.25 4.47 -17.65
N ASP A 118 11.96 4.82 -18.73
CA ASP A 118 13.33 4.31 -19.05
C ASP A 118 14.30 4.47 -17.86
N VAL A 119 14.74 3.34 -17.28
CA VAL A 119 15.51 3.31 -16.01
C VAL A 119 16.74 2.40 -16.13
N THR A 120 17.90 2.88 -15.67
CA THR A 120 19.15 2.11 -15.54
C THR A 120 19.30 1.52 -14.13
N LEU A 121 20.21 0.56 -13.92
CA LEU A 121 20.48 0.00 -12.58
C LEU A 121 20.84 1.05 -11.53
N ASP A 122 21.58 2.10 -11.91
CA ASP A 122 21.95 3.20 -11.00
C ASP A 122 20.75 4.07 -10.62
N ASP A 123 19.78 4.22 -11.54
CA ASP A 123 18.52 4.91 -11.30
C ASP A 123 17.54 4.03 -10.49
N SER A 124 17.54 2.70 -10.74
CA SER A 124 16.89 1.71 -9.88
C SER A 124 17.47 1.77 -8.46
N ARG A 125 18.79 1.95 -8.30
CA ARG A 125 19.42 2.10 -6.98
C ARG A 125 18.99 3.36 -6.26
N GLN A 126 18.88 4.50 -6.96
CA GLN A 126 18.41 5.75 -6.37
C GLN A 126 16.93 5.68 -6.00
N SER A 127 16.10 5.10 -6.86
CA SER A 127 14.68 4.92 -6.58
C SER A 127 14.48 3.95 -5.41
N LEU A 128 15.18 2.82 -5.38
CA LEU A 128 15.17 1.86 -4.25
C LEU A 128 15.69 2.47 -2.94
N GLY A 129 16.74 3.31 -2.98
CA GLY A 129 17.20 4.06 -1.80
C GLY A 129 16.21 5.12 -1.30
N GLN A 130 15.34 5.64 -2.17
CA GLN A 130 14.20 6.49 -1.78
C GLN A 130 13.02 5.68 -1.21
N PHE A 131 12.94 4.37 -1.50
CA PHE A 131 11.95 3.49 -0.89
C PHE A 131 12.30 3.10 0.57
N GLU A 132 13.53 3.33 1.03
CA GLU A 132 14.01 2.91 2.37
C GLU A 132 14.13 4.00 3.46
N THR A 133 13.83 5.28 3.22
CA THR A 133 13.91 6.30 4.30
C THR A 133 12.64 7.11 4.48
N GLY A 134 11.66 6.51 5.16
CA GLY A 134 10.58 7.22 5.84
C GLY A 134 10.93 7.52 7.30
N GLY A 135 12.06 8.22 7.53
CA GLY A 135 12.50 8.69 8.85
C GLY A 135 12.91 10.15 8.76
N ASP A 136 12.23 11.00 9.53
CA ASP A 136 12.40 12.46 9.61
C ASP A 136 13.86 12.93 9.52
N LYS A 137 14.09 13.94 8.67
CA LYS A 137 15.03 15.01 8.98
C LYS A 137 14.42 16.37 8.68
N VAL A 138 13.97 16.98 9.78
CA VAL A 138 13.86 18.41 10.00
C VAL A 138 15.17 19.10 9.60
N GLU A 139 15.04 20.20 8.87
CA GLU A 139 16.10 21.13 8.51
C GLU A 139 16.89 21.59 9.75
N HIS A 140 18.20 21.44 9.68
CA HIS A 140 19.13 22.31 10.39
C HIS A 140 20.08 22.91 9.36
N ALA A 141 19.76 24.13 8.91
CA ALA A 141 20.67 25.00 8.20
C ALA A 141 21.21 26.07 9.16
N ALA A 142 22.48 25.92 9.52
CA ALA A 142 23.40 26.99 9.92
C ALA A 142 24.77 26.53 9.37
N THR A 143 25.62 27.35 8.73
CA THR A 143 25.99 28.72 9.07
C THR A 143 26.76 29.36 7.90
N GLU A 144 26.64 30.69 7.78
CA GLU A 144 27.69 31.68 7.45
C GLU A 144 28.52 31.64 6.16
N GLN A 145 28.40 32.69 5.33
CA GLN A 145 29.36 33.82 5.27
C GLN A 145 28.97 34.81 4.15
N THR A 146 28.91 36.11 4.44
CA THR A 146 29.78 37.17 3.91
C THR A 146 29.40 38.56 4.43
N ASP A 147 30.41 39.25 4.98
CA ASP A 147 30.79 40.68 4.85
C ASP A 147 29.76 41.80 5.08
N ALA A 148 30.10 43.01 5.55
CA ALA A 148 31.18 43.59 6.34
C ALA A 148 30.72 45.03 6.64
N GLU A 149 31.12 45.57 7.80
CA GLU A 149 31.49 46.98 8.01
C GLU A 149 30.40 48.11 8.05
N LYS A 150 30.05 48.54 9.30
CA LYS A 150 30.32 49.88 9.92
C LYS A 150 29.29 51.04 9.98
N VAL A 151 28.83 51.32 11.24
CA VAL A 151 28.89 52.57 12.09
C VAL A 151 28.46 53.95 11.46
N PRO A 152 27.89 54.94 12.19
CA PRO A 152 26.67 55.03 13.01
C PRO A 152 25.85 56.35 12.78
N ALA A 153 24.88 56.65 13.67
CA ALA A 153 24.69 57.95 14.38
C ALA A 153 23.35 58.73 14.22
N VAL A 154 22.92 59.25 15.39
CA VAL A 154 22.06 60.43 15.73
C VAL A 154 20.58 60.38 15.29
N ASP A 155 19.55 60.82 16.01
CA ASP A 155 19.34 61.83 17.09
C ASP A 155 17.99 61.46 17.77
N SER A 156 17.88 61.29 19.10
CA SER A 156 17.53 62.30 20.13
C SER A 156 16.11 62.89 20.06
N ALA A 157 15.35 62.68 21.15
CA ALA A 157 14.43 63.60 21.84
C ALA A 157 13.43 62.73 22.64
N ASP A 158 13.71 62.45 23.91
CA ASP A 158 13.33 63.27 25.09
C ASP A 158 11.82 63.33 25.31
N GLU A 159 11.34 62.61 26.34
CA GLU A 159 10.78 63.20 27.57
C GLU A 159 10.29 62.10 28.54
N ASP A 160 10.84 62.14 29.75
CA ASP A 160 10.42 61.49 31.01
C ASP A 160 10.38 62.67 32.04
N PRO A 161 9.81 62.60 33.27
CA PRO A 161 9.02 61.54 33.92
C PRO A 161 7.75 62.05 34.63
N ALA A 162 6.88 61.14 35.05
CA ALA A 162 6.15 61.31 36.31
C ALA A 162 5.80 59.94 36.92
N GLN A 163 6.48 59.64 38.02
CA GLN A 163 6.17 58.56 38.95
C GLN A 163 4.81 58.81 39.61
N ASP A 164 3.99 57.75 39.78
CA ASP A 164 3.40 57.53 41.10
C ASP A 164 3.03 56.06 41.38
N SER A 165 3.40 55.67 42.59
CA SER A 165 2.95 54.57 43.46
C SER A 165 2.52 53.21 42.88
N LYS A 166 3.27 52.19 43.30
CA LYS A 166 2.79 50.82 43.55
C LYS A 166 1.64 50.84 44.56
N ASP A 167 0.59 50.08 44.29
CA ASP A 167 -0.07 49.28 45.32
C ASP A 167 -0.46 47.92 44.73
N ALA A 168 -0.05 46.87 45.43
CA ALA A 168 -0.39 45.48 45.16
C ALA A 168 -1.40 45.01 46.20
N SER A 169 -2.14 43.95 45.84
CA SER A 169 -3.05 43.13 46.67
C SER A 169 -4.44 43.75 46.88
N ASP A 170 -5.57 43.06 46.81
CA ASP A 170 -5.95 41.68 46.47
C ASP A 170 -7.50 41.67 46.45
N SER A 171 -8.13 40.89 45.57
CA SER A 171 -9.41 40.19 45.79
C SER A 171 -9.92 39.57 44.49
N ASP A 172 -9.46 38.34 44.26
CA ASP A 172 -10.24 37.29 43.62
C ASP A 172 -11.63 37.19 44.26
N GLU A 173 -12.70 37.42 43.50
CA GLU A 173 -14.00 36.77 43.69
C GLU A 173 -14.86 36.94 42.41
N GLY A 174 -14.65 36.03 41.44
CA GLY A 174 -15.47 35.98 40.22
C GLY A 174 -14.98 35.04 39.10
N GLY A 175 -13.73 34.58 39.13
CA GLY A 175 -13.14 33.77 38.05
C GLY A 175 -13.43 32.26 38.09
N SER A 176 -13.78 31.69 39.26
CA SER A 176 -13.93 30.23 39.40
C SER A 176 -15.27 29.70 38.84
N GLY A 177 -16.33 30.52 38.86
CA GLY A 177 -17.61 30.19 38.25
C GLY A 177 -17.53 30.11 36.73
N MET A 178 -16.91 31.12 36.10
CA MET A 178 -16.75 31.18 34.65
C MET A 178 -15.82 30.07 34.11
N LEU A 179 -14.68 29.82 34.77
CA LEU A 179 -13.79 28.72 34.37
C LEU A 179 -14.43 27.34 34.59
N ARG A 180 -15.24 27.17 35.65
CA ARG A 180 -16.00 25.95 35.90
C ARG A 180 -17.09 25.74 34.85
N GLU A 181 -17.84 26.78 34.49
CA GLU A 181 -18.87 26.70 33.45
C GLU A 181 -18.27 26.38 32.08
N VAL A 182 -17.19 27.06 31.70
CA VAL A 182 -16.45 26.75 30.45
C VAL A 182 -15.91 25.32 30.49
N GLY A 183 -15.35 24.88 31.61
CA GLY A 183 -14.86 23.51 31.78
C GLY A 183 -15.98 22.45 31.65
N VAL A 184 -17.16 22.72 32.21
CA VAL A 184 -18.33 21.83 32.09
C VAL A 184 -18.82 21.77 30.63
N LEU A 185 -18.89 22.90 29.94
CA LEU A 185 -19.29 22.93 28.52
C LEU A 185 -18.29 22.17 27.63
N LEU A 186 -16.98 22.35 27.85
CA LEU A 186 -15.94 21.61 27.13
C LEU A 186 -16.02 20.11 27.41
N LEU A 187 -16.28 19.71 28.67
CA LEU A 187 -16.48 18.31 29.02
C LEU A 187 -17.69 17.71 28.31
N ILE A 188 -18.83 18.42 28.29
CA ILE A 188 -20.03 17.97 27.58
C ILE A 188 -19.73 17.84 26.08
N ALA A 189 -19.07 18.83 25.48
CA ALA A 189 -18.68 18.79 24.07
C ALA A 189 -17.75 17.60 23.76
N LEU A 190 -16.77 17.34 24.62
CA LEU A 190 -15.87 16.18 24.50
C LEU A 190 -16.63 14.86 24.61
N VAL A 191 -17.56 14.74 25.55
CA VAL A 191 -18.40 13.54 25.72
C VAL A 191 -19.29 13.31 24.50
N LEU A 192 -19.98 14.35 24.02
CA LEU A 192 -20.81 14.27 22.81
C LEU A 192 -19.98 13.92 21.58
N TYR A 193 -18.77 14.48 21.45
CA TYR A 193 -17.83 14.14 20.41
C TYR A 193 -17.44 12.65 20.50
N CYS A 194 -17.05 12.16 21.68
CA CYS A 194 -16.71 10.75 21.88
C CYS A 194 -17.89 9.82 21.55
N ILE A 195 -19.11 10.16 21.95
CA ILE A 195 -20.32 9.38 21.62
C ILE A 195 -20.52 9.35 20.11
N THR A 196 -20.42 10.50 19.45
CA THR A 196 -20.61 10.61 18.00
C THR A 196 -19.56 9.77 17.27
N GLN A 197 -18.29 9.90 17.63
CA GLN A 197 -17.17 9.18 17.01
C GLN A 197 -17.24 7.66 17.22
N ASN A 198 -17.64 7.23 18.41
CA ASN A 198 -17.67 5.80 18.74
C ASN A 198 -18.91 5.09 18.19
N PHE A 199 -20.07 5.76 18.18
CA PHE A 199 -21.36 5.10 17.90
C PHE A 199 -22.05 5.55 16.61
N ILE A 200 -21.82 6.78 16.15
CA ILE A 200 -22.61 7.39 15.06
C ILE A 200 -21.81 7.47 13.77
N ALA A 201 -20.76 8.28 13.77
CA ALA A 201 -19.96 8.56 12.57
C ALA A 201 -18.49 8.77 12.92
N ARG A 202 -17.60 8.10 12.20
CA ARG A 202 -16.16 8.19 12.39
C ARG A 202 -15.45 8.63 11.11
N PRO A 203 -14.52 9.60 11.15
CA PRO A 203 -13.69 9.94 10.02
C PRO A 203 -12.61 8.89 9.81
N TYR A 204 -12.34 8.56 8.55
CA TYR A 204 -11.26 7.68 8.12
C TYR A 204 -10.45 8.37 7.03
N LEU A 205 -9.13 8.26 7.09
CA LEU A 205 -8.22 8.65 6.00
C LEU A 205 -8.08 7.46 5.05
N ILE A 206 -8.10 7.71 3.74
CA ILE A 206 -7.85 6.71 2.70
C ILE A 206 -6.38 6.78 2.27
N PRO A 207 -5.53 5.81 2.64
CA PRO A 207 -4.10 5.86 2.38
C PRO A 207 -3.68 5.16 1.08
N SER A 208 -4.62 4.57 0.32
CA SER A 208 -4.32 3.75 -0.86
C SER A 208 -5.30 3.95 -2.01
N GLU A 209 -4.85 3.60 -3.21
CA GLU A 209 -5.56 3.81 -4.48
C GLU A 209 -6.58 2.71 -4.80
N SER A 210 -6.70 1.68 -3.95
CA SER A 210 -7.53 0.48 -4.23
C SER A 210 -9.02 0.76 -4.48
N MET A 211 -9.51 1.94 -4.09
CA MET A 211 -10.89 2.38 -4.29
C MET A 211 -11.02 3.49 -5.34
N GLU A 212 -9.96 3.79 -6.10
CA GLU A 212 -10.05 4.77 -7.17
C GLU A 212 -10.95 4.27 -8.32
N PRO A 213 -11.70 5.18 -8.97
CA PRO A 213 -11.77 6.63 -8.73
C PRO A 213 -12.78 7.03 -7.62
N THR A 214 -13.48 6.07 -7.00
CA THR A 214 -14.51 6.37 -5.99
C THR A 214 -13.93 7.10 -4.78
N LEU A 215 -12.84 6.58 -4.22
CA LEU A 215 -12.09 7.18 -3.12
C LEU A 215 -10.63 7.32 -3.54
N HIS A 216 -10.08 8.52 -3.41
CA HIS A 216 -8.70 8.79 -3.80
C HIS A 216 -7.79 8.60 -2.61
N GLY A 217 -6.69 7.90 -2.83
CA GLY A 217 -5.69 7.65 -1.81
C GLY A 217 -4.40 7.25 -2.47
N CYS A 218 -3.29 7.69 -1.91
CA CYS A 218 -1.99 7.28 -2.42
C CYS A 218 -0.97 7.24 -1.28
N ARG A 219 0.07 6.44 -1.48
CA ARG A 219 1.12 6.29 -0.48
C ARG A 219 1.93 7.59 -0.40
N GLY A 220 1.92 8.23 0.77
CA GLY A 220 2.69 9.46 1.02
C GLY A 220 2.01 10.78 0.63
N CYS A 221 0.77 10.75 0.11
CA CYS A 221 -0.01 11.97 -0.13
C CYS A 221 -1.19 12.12 0.85
N THR A 222 -1.87 13.27 0.78
CA THR A 222 -3.12 13.50 1.52
C THR A 222 -4.30 12.95 0.71
N GLY A 223 -4.67 11.70 0.96
CA GLY A 223 -5.88 11.08 0.39
C GLY A 223 -7.19 11.63 0.98
N ASP A 224 -8.29 11.04 0.55
CA ASP A 224 -9.63 11.40 1.02
C ASP A 224 -9.78 11.18 2.52
N ARG A 225 -10.52 12.07 3.17
CA ARG A 225 -11.09 11.80 4.50
C ARG A 225 -12.57 11.52 4.35
N ILE A 226 -12.99 10.30 4.62
CA ILE A 226 -14.38 9.89 4.52
C ILE A 226 -15.05 9.86 5.89
N MET A 227 -16.35 10.13 5.93
CA MET A 227 -17.20 9.92 7.10
C MET A 227 -17.94 8.59 6.96
N VAL A 228 -17.71 7.72 7.94
CA VAL A 228 -18.27 6.36 7.97
C VAL A 228 -19.45 6.32 8.94
N ASP A 229 -20.62 5.94 8.43
CA ASP A 229 -21.86 5.73 9.16
C ASP A 229 -21.87 4.35 9.84
N LYS A 230 -21.83 4.35 11.16
CA LYS A 230 -21.79 3.14 12.01
C LYS A 230 -23.18 2.71 12.50
N VAL A 231 -24.23 3.44 12.12
CA VAL A 231 -25.60 3.22 12.60
C VAL A 231 -26.38 2.36 11.62
N VAL A 232 -26.20 2.58 10.31
CA VAL A 232 -26.98 1.89 9.27
C VAL A 232 -26.98 0.37 9.44
N PHE A 233 -25.81 -0.24 9.65
CA PHE A 233 -25.70 -1.69 9.76
C PHE A 233 -26.10 -2.29 11.11
N ARG A 234 -26.60 -1.46 12.04
CA ARG A 234 -27.29 -1.95 13.25
C ARG A 234 -28.74 -2.35 12.96
N PHE A 235 -29.29 -1.87 11.84
CA PHE A 235 -30.70 -2.05 11.47
C PHE A 235 -30.87 -2.67 10.07
N SER A 236 -29.80 -2.77 9.29
CA SER A 236 -29.79 -3.41 7.97
C SER A 236 -28.51 -4.21 7.76
N GLU A 237 -28.51 -5.11 6.79
CA GLU A 237 -27.31 -5.82 6.38
C GLU A 237 -26.63 -5.12 5.19
N PRO A 238 -25.29 -5.21 5.06
CA PRO A 238 -24.56 -4.70 3.90
C PRO A 238 -25.10 -5.27 2.58
N GLN A 239 -25.36 -4.39 1.61
CA GLN A 239 -25.95 -4.75 0.33
C GLN A 239 -24.93 -4.62 -0.82
N PRO A 240 -25.14 -5.36 -1.93
CA PRO A 240 -24.32 -5.21 -3.13
C PRO A 240 -24.24 -3.75 -3.61
N GLY A 241 -23.02 -3.32 -3.93
CA GLY A 241 -22.71 -1.96 -4.37
C GLY A 241 -22.39 -0.97 -3.26
N GLU A 242 -22.58 -1.32 -1.98
CA GLU A 242 -22.21 -0.44 -0.88
C GLU A 242 -20.69 -0.45 -0.64
N VAL A 243 -20.13 0.73 -0.38
CA VAL A 243 -18.73 0.90 0.03
C VAL A 243 -18.69 0.91 1.56
N VAL A 244 -17.97 -0.04 2.14
CA VAL A 244 -17.95 -0.25 3.59
C VAL A 244 -16.53 -0.29 4.13
N VAL A 245 -16.37 0.19 5.36
CA VAL A 245 -15.15 0.04 6.13
C VAL A 245 -15.30 -1.15 7.06
N PHE A 246 -14.30 -2.02 7.12
CA PHE A 246 -14.34 -3.26 7.89
C PHE A 246 -12.96 -3.61 8.42
N LYS A 247 -12.93 -4.42 9.48
CA LYS A 247 -11.69 -5.00 9.99
C LYS A 247 -11.29 -6.19 9.12
N GLY A 248 -10.09 -6.15 8.56
CA GLY A 248 -9.53 -7.29 7.83
C GLY A 248 -9.58 -8.57 8.67
N PRO A 249 -10.07 -9.70 8.14
CA PRO A 249 -9.93 -10.98 8.80
C PRO A 249 -8.47 -11.30 9.12
N PRO A 250 -8.15 -12.10 10.16
CA PRO A 250 -6.77 -12.42 10.54
C PRO A 250 -5.89 -12.89 9.36
N GLU A 251 -6.46 -13.67 8.45
CA GLU A 251 -5.84 -14.16 7.23
C GLU A 251 -5.39 -13.04 6.25
N TRP A 252 -5.96 -11.84 6.36
CA TRP A 252 -5.60 -10.67 5.53
C TRP A 252 -4.50 -9.80 6.17
N ASN A 253 -4.08 -10.09 7.41
CA ASN A 253 -3.15 -9.25 8.17
C ASN A 253 -1.67 -9.47 7.85
N GLY A 254 -1.33 -10.16 6.75
CA GLY A 254 0.05 -10.61 6.46
C GLY A 254 1.13 -9.53 6.54
N ASN A 255 0.78 -8.26 6.29
CA ASN A 255 1.69 -7.11 6.30
C ASN A 255 1.32 -6.02 7.32
N TYR A 256 0.36 -6.27 8.21
CA TYR A 256 -0.08 -5.26 9.18
C TYR A 256 0.97 -5.08 10.29
N ARG A 257 1.59 -3.90 10.35
CA ARG A 257 2.43 -3.48 11.49
C ARG A 257 1.62 -2.54 12.37
N SER A 258 1.66 -2.79 13.68
CA SER A 258 1.08 -1.90 14.67
C SER A 258 1.69 -0.50 14.52
N ILE A 259 0.85 0.52 14.50
CA ILE A 259 1.28 1.93 14.48
C ILE A 259 1.60 2.45 15.89
N ARG A 260 1.52 1.58 16.90
CA ARG A 260 1.80 1.95 18.29
C ARG A 260 3.29 1.95 18.56
N SER A 261 3.68 2.86 19.45
CA SER A 261 5.03 2.89 19.98
C SER A 261 5.36 1.59 20.73
N SER A 262 6.61 1.15 20.63
CA SER A 262 7.16 0.07 21.44
C SER A 262 7.25 0.44 22.93
N ASN A 263 7.23 1.74 23.26
CA ASN A 263 7.21 2.22 24.65
C ASN A 263 5.82 2.07 25.27
N THR A 264 5.72 1.37 26.40
CA THR A 264 4.43 1.07 27.07
C THR A 264 3.65 2.32 27.50
N ALA A 265 4.34 3.35 28.02
CA ALA A 265 3.68 4.58 28.46
C ALA A 265 3.13 5.37 27.27
N VAL A 266 3.93 5.51 26.21
CA VAL A 266 3.48 6.15 24.96
C VAL A 266 2.34 5.36 24.33
N ARG A 267 2.43 4.03 24.28
CA ARG A 267 1.35 3.16 23.78
C ARG A 267 0.05 3.34 24.57
N TYR A 268 0.12 3.46 25.89
CA TYR A 268 -1.05 3.72 26.73
C TYR A 268 -1.72 5.06 26.37
N VAL A 269 -0.92 6.12 26.24
CA VAL A 269 -1.42 7.45 25.83
C VAL A 269 -2.01 7.38 24.43
N GLN A 270 -1.31 6.76 23.47
CA GLN A 270 -1.80 6.60 22.11
C GLN A 270 -3.12 5.80 22.06
N ASN A 271 -3.27 4.76 22.88
CA ASN A 271 -4.52 4.00 22.99
C ASN A 271 -5.66 4.86 23.55
N ALA A 272 -5.41 5.64 24.60
CA ALA A 272 -6.40 6.57 25.15
C ALA A 272 -6.81 7.65 24.13
N LEU A 273 -5.83 8.22 23.42
CA LEU A 273 -6.07 9.17 22.33
C LEU A 273 -6.83 8.55 21.16
N SER A 274 -6.66 7.24 20.93
CA SER A 274 -7.39 6.55 19.87
C SER A 274 -8.86 6.31 20.21
N PHE A 275 -9.16 6.03 21.48
CA PHE A 275 -10.52 5.92 21.97
C PHE A 275 -11.34 7.21 21.78
N ILE A 276 -10.69 8.36 21.96
CA ILE A 276 -11.31 9.67 21.72
C ILE A 276 -11.14 10.14 20.27
N GLY A 277 -10.63 9.31 19.35
CA GLY A 277 -10.56 9.61 17.91
C GLY A 277 -9.45 10.57 17.47
N VAL A 278 -8.50 10.91 18.35
CA VAL A 278 -7.36 11.79 18.05
C VAL A 278 -6.25 11.04 17.31
N VAL A 279 -6.05 9.75 17.62
CA VAL A 279 -5.08 8.86 16.95
C VAL A 279 -5.84 7.72 16.27
N PRO A 280 -5.44 7.29 15.04
CA PRO A 280 -6.05 6.13 14.40
C PRO A 280 -6.06 4.87 15.28
N PRO A 281 -7.05 3.97 15.14
CA PRO A 281 -7.05 2.69 15.84
C PRO A 281 -5.88 1.83 15.37
N ASP A 282 -5.39 0.96 16.25
CA ASP A 282 -4.34 0.00 15.90
C ASP A 282 -4.98 -1.26 15.32
N GLU A 283 -5.66 -1.07 14.19
CA GLU A 283 -6.42 -2.10 13.51
C GLU A 283 -6.18 -2.01 11.99
N ASN A 284 -6.27 -3.15 11.30
CA ASN A 284 -6.24 -3.21 9.84
C ASN A 284 -7.63 -2.90 9.27
N ASP A 285 -8.02 -1.62 9.36
CA ASP A 285 -9.28 -1.14 8.82
C ASP A 285 -9.14 -0.93 7.30
N LEU A 286 -9.96 -1.64 6.53
CA LEU A 286 -9.95 -1.62 5.06
C LEU A 286 -11.27 -1.04 4.55
N VAL A 287 -11.23 -0.41 3.38
CA VAL A 287 -12.42 0.03 2.65
C VAL A 287 -12.50 -0.69 1.30
N LYS A 288 -13.65 -1.31 1.03
CA LYS A 288 -13.95 -2.05 -0.21
C LYS A 288 -15.44 -1.96 -0.56
N ARG A 289 -15.80 -2.31 -1.79
CA ARG A 289 -17.20 -2.44 -2.24
C ARG A 289 -17.70 -3.86 -2.05
N VAL A 290 -18.92 -4.00 -1.52
CA VAL A 290 -19.63 -5.28 -1.45
C VAL A 290 -20.04 -5.70 -2.86
N ILE A 291 -19.53 -6.83 -3.35
CA ILE A 291 -19.88 -7.37 -4.66
C ILE A 291 -20.94 -8.47 -4.54
N ALA A 292 -20.78 -9.37 -3.57
CA ALA A 292 -21.73 -10.44 -3.29
C ALA A 292 -21.91 -10.66 -1.78
N THR A 293 -23.10 -11.12 -1.40
CA THR A 293 -23.54 -11.39 -0.03
C THR A 293 -23.80 -12.88 0.17
N GLY A 294 -24.03 -13.31 1.41
CA GLY A 294 -24.31 -14.70 1.78
C GLY A 294 -25.33 -15.38 0.86
N GLY A 295 -25.01 -16.62 0.46
CA GLY A 295 -25.83 -17.43 -0.42
C GLY A 295 -25.65 -17.15 -1.92
N GLN A 296 -25.04 -16.02 -2.31
CA GLN A 296 -24.73 -15.72 -3.71
C GLN A 296 -23.45 -16.44 -4.17
N THR A 297 -23.39 -16.77 -5.46
CA THR A 297 -22.18 -17.30 -6.10
C THR A 297 -21.53 -16.22 -6.94
N VAL A 298 -20.25 -15.96 -6.71
CA VAL A 298 -19.44 -15.01 -7.49
C VAL A 298 -18.37 -15.74 -8.28
N GLU A 299 -18.17 -15.35 -9.53
CA GLU A 299 -17.11 -15.87 -10.37
C GLU A 299 -16.67 -14.84 -11.40
N CYS A 300 -15.44 -15.02 -11.90
CA CYS A 300 -15.00 -14.31 -13.09
C CYS A 300 -14.39 -15.27 -14.10
N ARG A 301 -14.75 -15.08 -15.39
CA ARG A 301 -14.14 -15.77 -16.52
C ARG A 301 -13.77 -14.75 -17.62
N PRO A 302 -12.76 -15.03 -18.47
CA PRO A 302 -12.36 -14.10 -19.52
C PRO A 302 -13.46 -13.73 -20.52
N ASN A 303 -14.34 -14.68 -20.83
CA ASN A 303 -15.40 -14.51 -21.82
C ASN A 303 -16.67 -13.87 -21.24
N THR A 304 -17.01 -14.09 -19.98
CA THR A 304 -18.23 -13.57 -19.35
C THR A 304 -17.99 -12.34 -18.48
N GLY A 305 -16.75 -12.16 -18.00
CA GLY A 305 -16.39 -11.16 -16.99
C GLY A 305 -16.87 -11.54 -15.59
N LEU A 306 -16.93 -10.56 -14.70
CA LEU A 306 -17.41 -10.73 -13.33
C LEU A 306 -18.92 -10.96 -13.32
N THR A 307 -19.35 -12.05 -12.71
CA THR A 307 -20.77 -12.42 -12.58
C THR A 307 -21.14 -12.76 -11.14
N VAL A 308 -22.40 -12.50 -10.78
CA VAL A 308 -23.01 -12.98 -9.54
C VAL A 308 -24.27 -13.75 -9.88
N ASN A 309 -24.38 -14.98 -9.37
CA ASN A 309 -25.44 -15.93 -9.71
C ASN A 309 -25.60 -16.13 -11.24
N GLY A 310 -24.48 -16.13 -11.97
CA GLY A 310 -24.44 -16.26 -13.43
C GLY A 310 -24.87 -15.01 -14.21
N LYS A 311 -25.28 -13.92 -13.54
CA LYS A 311 -25.59 -12.64 -14.19
C LYS A 311 -24.35 -11.75 -14.19
N LYS A 312 -23.94 -11.29 -15.39
CA LYS A 312 -22.85 -10.30 -15.53
C LYS A 312 -23.20 -9.00 -14.81
N LEU A 313 -22.24 -8.48 -14.07
CA LEU A 313 -22.40 -7.22 -13.34
C LEU A 313 -22.32 -6.01 -14.28
N ASN A 314 -23.09 -4.97 -13.95
CA ASN A 314 -22.98 -3.64 -14.53
C ASN A 314 -22.29 -2.71 -13.53
N GLU A 315 -21.06 -2.28 -13.84
CA GLU A 315 -20.17 -1.66 -12.85
C GLU A 315 -19.82 -0.21 -13.24
N PRO A 316 -20.78 0.73 -13.20
CA PRO A 316 -20.58 2.11 -13.67
C PRO A 316 -19.65 2.93 -12.77
N TYR A 317 -19.20 2.37 -11.65
CA TYR A 317 -18.21 2.96 -10.76
C TYR A 317 -16.77 2.63 -11.16
N LEU A 318 -16.57 1.75 -12.16
CA LEU A 318 -15.25 1.47 -12.71
C LEU A 318 -14.92 2.49 -13.79
N ASP A 319 -13.69 3.00 -13.75
CA ASP A 319 -13.17 3.91 -14.76
C ASP A 319 -11.98 3.27 -15.48
N PRO A 320 -12.12 2.94 -16.78
CA PRO A 320 -11.03 2.37 -17.59
C PRO A 320 -9.75 3.21 -17.62
N GLU A 321 -9.83 4.53 -17.45
CA GLU A 321 -8.66 5.41 -17.40
C GLU A 321 -7.85 5.19 -16.11
N THR A 322 -8.53 4.87 -15.01
CA THR A 322 -7.91 4.61 -13.71
C THR A 322 -7.42 3.17 -13.59
N ILE A 323 -8.26 2.19 -13.98
CA ILE A 323 -7.99 0.77 -13.69
C ILE A 323 -7.21 0.06 -14.80
N GLY A 324 -7.09 0.69 -15.97
CA GLY A 324 -6.50 0.11 -17.16
C GLY A 324 -7.46 -0.80 -17.96
N PRO A 325 -6.98 -1.37 -19.08
CA PRO A 325 -7.80 -2.20 -19.98
C PRO A 325 -8.05 -3.62 -19.46
N ASN A 326 -9.25 -4.17 -19.71
CA ASN A 326 -9.62 -5.54 -19.29
C ASN A 326 -9.06 -6.57 -20.24
N ILE A 327 -7.76 -6.81 -20.17
CA ILE A 327 -7.10 -7.69 -21.12
C ILE A 327 -7.53 -9.16 -20.96
N ASP A 328 -7.89 -9.58 -19.76
CA ASP A 328 -8.18 -10.96 -19.39
C ASP A 328 -9.65 -11.20 -19.01
N GLY A 329 -10.51 -10.17 -19.10
CA GLY A 329 -11.90 -10.19 -18.66
C GLY A 329 -12.10 -10.13 -17.14
N CYS A 330 -11.04 -10.31 -16.34
CA CYS A 330 -11.10 -10.50 -14.88
C CYS A 330 -10.21 -9.59 -14.06
N TRP A 331 -9.52 -8.64 -14.71
CA TRP A 331 -8.65 -7.67 -14.05
C TRP A 331 -7.54 -8.33 -13.23
N GLY A 332 -6.95 -9.40 -13.76
CA GLY A 332 -5.82 -10.11 -13.19
C GLY A 332 -5.86 -11.61 -13.49
N PHE A 333 -6.86 -12.31 -12.95
CA PHE A 333 -7.00 -13.74 -13.15
C PHE A 333 -8.44 -14.25 -13.03
N PRO A 334 -8.82 -15.31 -13.75
CA PRO A 334 -10.09 -16.00 -13.56
C PRO A 334 -10.20 -16.61 -12.15
N PHE A 335 -11.37 -16.53 -11.54
CA PHE A 335 -11.58 -17.09 -10.19
C PHE A 335 -13.00 -17.61 -9.95
N GLY A 336 -13.16 -18.44 -8.93
CA GLY A 336 -14.41 -19.05 -8.52
C GLY A 336 -14.83 -20.22 -9.41
N PRO A 337 -16.06 -20.75 -9.25
CA PRO A 337 -17.15 -20.14 -8.50
C PRO A 337 -16.96 -20.21 -6.98
N VAL A 338 -17.11 -19.05 -6.33
CA VAL A 338 -17.13 -18.95 -4.86
C VAL A 338 -18.58 -18.79 -4.42
N LYS A 339 -19.11 -19.78 -3.71
CA LYS A 339 -20.41 -19.65 -3.02
C LYS A 339 -20.18 -18.94 -1.70
N VAL A 340 -20.55 -17.66 -1.62
CA VAL A 340 -20.32 -16.82 -0.43
C VAL A 340 -21.09 -17.42 0.76
N PRO A 341 -20.39 -17.78 1.87
CA PRO A 341 -21.05 -18.34 3.04
C PRO A 341 -22.05 -17.37 3.66
N GLU A 342 -23.08 -17.90 4.33
CA GLU A 342 -24.02 -17.08 5.09
C GLU A 342 -23.30 -16.21 6.13
N GLY A 343 -23.74 -14.96 6.28
CA GLY A 343 -23.10 -14.00 7.18
C GLY A 343 -21.70 -13.54 6.73
N LYS A 344 -21.31 -13.80 5.48
CA LYS A 344 -20.08 -13.29 4.87
C LYS A 344 -20.32 -12.49 3.59
N LEU A 345 -19.29 -11.77 3.17
CA LEU A 345 -19.28 -10.86 2.04
C LEU A 345 -18.10 -11.17 1.12
N TRP A 346 -18.32 -11.07 -0.19
CA TRP A 346 -17.24 -10.96 -1.18
C TRP A 346 -17.05 -9.50 -1.53
N MET A 347 -15.83 -9.00 -1.32
CA MET A 347 -15.52 -7.58 -1.29
C MET A 347 -14.41 -7.29 -2.31
N MET A 348 -14.59 -6.27 -3.15
CA MET A 348 -13.60 -5.89 -4.16
C MET A 348 -13.32 -4.40 -4.14
N GLY A 349 -12.10 -4.02 -4.51
CA GLY A 349 -11.74 -2.63 -4.76
C GLY A 349 -12.30 -2.17 -6.09
N ASP A 350 -12.51 -0.86 -6.21
CA ASP A 350 -12.90 -0.27 -7.48
C ASP A 350 -11.70 -0.16 -8.42
N ASN A 351 -10.50 0.08 -7.89
CA ASN A 351 -9.27 -0.04 -8.66
C ASN A 351 -8.87 -1.52 -8.75
N ARG A 352 -9.47 -2.21 -9.73
CA ARG A 352 -9.45 -3.67 -9.83
C ARG A 352 -8.07 -4.28 -9.94
N THR A 353 -7.15 -3.59 -10.60
CA THR A 353 -5.78 -4.02 -10.85
C THR A 353 -4.85 -3.73 -9.67
N HIS A 354 -5.20 -2.77 -8.80
CA HIS A 354 -4.40 -2.33 -7.65
C HIS A 354 -5.10 -2.53 -6.30
N SER A 355 -5.82 -3.65 -6.15
CA SER A 355 -6.60 -3.93 -4.94
C SER A 355 -6.34 -5.32 -4.36
N GLY A 356 -5.72 -5.35 -3.19
CA GLY A 356 -5.66 -6.53 -2.31
C GLY A 356 -7.01 -6.76 -1.64
N ASP A 357 -7.92 -7.41 -2.36
CA ASP A 357 -9.28 -7.67 -1.92
C ASP A 357 -9.59 -9.16 -1.83
N SER A 358 -10.86 -9.57 -1.78
CA SER A 358 -11.25 -10.98 -1.65
C SER A 358 -10.53 -11.90 -2.64
N ARG A 359 -10.24 -11.42 -3.87
CA ARG A 359 -9.50 -12.20 -4.88
C ARG A 359 -8.08 -12.51 -4.46
N ALA A 360 -7.39 -11.54 -3.85
CA ALA A 360 -6.00 -11.69 -3.41
C ALA A 360 -5.87 -12.58 -2.16
N HIS A 361 -6.96 -12.75 -1.41
CA HIS A 361 -6.97 -13.44 -0.12
C HIS A 361 -7.75 -14.76 -0.13
N CYS A 362 -8.21 -15.23 -1.29
CA CYS A 362 -9.00 -16.46 -1.42
C CYS A 362 -8.16 -17.74 -1.54
N GLN A 363 -6.83 -17.63 -1.58
CA GLN A 363 -5.94 -18.77 -1.69
C GLN A 363 -5.58 -19.27 -0.29
N SER A 364 -5.81 -20.55 -0.01
CA SER A 364 -5.34 -21.19 1.22
C SER A 364 -3.84 -21.05 1.34
N ARG A 365 -3.41 -20.58 2.51
CA ARG A 365 -2.00 -20.57 2.95
C ARG A 365 -1.61 -21.86 3.67
N ASP A 366 -2.55 -22.78 3.85
CA ASP A 366 -2.30 -24.07 4.49
C ASP A 366 -1.65 -25.02 3.49
N ARG A 367 -0.39 -25.39 3.75
CA ARG A 367 0.38 -26.32 2.89
C ARG A 367 -0.29 -27.69 2.77
N ASP A 368 -1.12 -28.08 3.75
CA ASP A 368 -1.75 -29.39 3.80
C ASP A 368 -3.14 -29.43 3.13
N ALA A 369 -3.74 -28.26 2.85
CA ALA A 369 -5.05 -28.15 2.21
C ALA A 369 -5.03 -28.30 0.68
N GLY A 370 -3.85 -28.29 0.07
CA GLY A 370 -3.68 -28.22 -1.39
C GLY A 370 -3.80 -26.79 -1.93
N LEU A 371 -3.43 -26.59 -3.21
CA LEU A 371 -3.62 -25.30 -3.88
C LEU A 371 -5.11 -25.10 -4.16
N ASP A 372 -5.70 -23.99 -3.70
CA ASP A 372 -7.08 -23.56 -4.06
C ASP A 372 -7.13 -23.00 -5.50
N VAL A 373 -6.53 -23.74 -6.42
CA VAL A 373 -6.32 -23.39 -7.82
C VAL A 373 -6.61 -24.62 -8.66
N ASP A 374 -7.49 -24.47 -9.63
CA ASP A 374 -7.57 -25.38 -10.77
C ASP A 374 -6.35 -25.10 -11.66
N ILE A 375 -5.30 -25.92 -11.50
CA ILE A 375 -4.01 -25.75 -12.19
C ILE A 375 -4.17 -25.92 -13.71
N ASP A 376 -5.01 -26.87 -14.13
CA ASP A 376 -5.21 -27.21 -15.54
C ASP A 376 -5.85 -26.04 -16.30
N HIS A 377 -6.81 -25.36 -15.65
CA HIS A 377 -7.54 -24.24 -16.24
C HIS A 377 -7.07 -22.86 -15.75
N LYS A 378 -6.08 -22.82 -14.83
CA LYS A 378 -5.56 -21.61 -14.18
C LYS A 378 -6.65 -20.75 -13.52
N ILE A 379 -7.59 -21.39 -12.81
CA ILE A 379 -8.70 -20.73 -12.12
C ILE A 379 -8.45 -20.72 -10.61
N TYR A 380 -8.49 -19.55 -9.98
CA TYR A 380 -8.22 -19.37 -8.56
C TYR A 380 -9.49 -19.40 -7.71
N CYS A 381 -9.35 -19.43 -6.38
CA CYS A 381 -10.47 -19.43 -5.43
C CYS A 381 -11.46 -20.60 -5.65
N THR A 382 -10.95 -21.80 -6.00
CA THR A 382 -11.78 -22.98 -6.27
C THR A 382 -11.96 -23.89 -5.04
N GLY A 383 -11.25 -23.60 -3.95
CA GLY A 383 -11.31 -24.35 -2.70
C GLY A 383 -12.29 -23.80 -1.67
N ASP A 384 -11.86 -23.64 -0.41
CA ASP A 384 -12.74 -23.28 0.70
C ASP A 384 -13.32 -21.85 0.52
N PRO A 385 -14.65 -21.69 0.37
CA PRO A 385 -15.27 -20.37 0.20
C PRO A 385 -15.17 -19.47 1.44
N ASN A 386 -14.74 -20.00 2.59
CA ASN A 386 -14.46 -19.18 3.77
C ASN A 386 -13.19 -18.34 3.62
N ILE A 387 -12.26 -18.76 2.77
CA ILE A 387 -11.00 -18.09 2.52
C ILE A 387 -11.26 -16.96 1.52
N GLY A 388 -10.81 -15.75 1.85
CA GLY A 388 -11.06 -14.55 1.03
C GLY A 388 -12.45 -13.92 1.20
N THR A 389 -13.35 -14.49 2.01
CA THR A 389 -14.63 -13.83 2.35
C THR A 389 -14.57 -13.13 3.71
N VAL A 390 -15.27 -12.01 3.83
CA VAL A 390 -15.25 -11.16 5.04
C VAL A 390 -16.52 -11.38 5.86
N PRO A 391 -16.44 -11.70 7.17
CA PRO A 391 -17.62 -11.76 8.02
C PRO A 391 -18.38 -10.42 8.08
N VAL A 392 -19.71 -10.45 8.01
CA VAL A 392 -20.56 -9.25 8.18
C VAL A 392 -20.27 -8.57 9.53
N ALA A 393 -19.97 -9.36 10.56
CA ALA A 393 -19.60 -8.87 11.89
C ALA A 393 -18.31 -8.01 11.92
N ASN A 394 -17.46 -8.12 10.89
CA ASN A 394 -16.25 -7.29 10.79
C ASN A 394 -16.54 -5.90 10.20
N VAL A 395 -17.73 -5.67 9.64
CA VAL A 395 -18.09 -4.39 9.05
C VAL A 395 -18.28 -3.33 10.14
N ILE A 396 -17.50 -2.25 10.03
CA ILE A 396 -17.52 -1.12 10.97
C ILE A 396 -18.63 -0.14 10.60
N GLY A 397 -18.83 0.11 9.31
CA GLY A 397 -19.85 1.04 8.83
C GLY A 397 -19.77 1.34 7.33
N LYS A 398 -20.72 2.12 6.84
CA LYS A 398 -20.84 2.52 5.44
C LYS A 398 -20.11 3.83 5.17
N ALA A 399 -19.27 3.90 4.13
CA ALA A 399 -18.70 5.16 3.67
C ALA A 399 -19.81 6.02 3.04
N ARG A 400 -20.08 7.20 3.62
CA ARG A 400 -21.20 8.06 3.19
C ARG A 400 -20.77 9.32 2.48
N PHE A 401 -19.72 9.98 2.96
CA PHE A 401 -19.38 11.33 2.55
C PHE A 401 -17.86 11.54 2.55
N ILE A 402 -17.34 12.25 1.56
CA ILE A 402 -15.95 12.70 1.51
C ILE A 402 -15.89 14.09 2.16
N ALA A 403 -15.27 14.19 3.32
CA ALA A 403 -15.12 15.41 4.12
C ALA A 403 -13.82 16.18 3.83
N TRP A 404 -12.86 15.60 3.11
CA TRP A 404 -11.63 16.27 2.67
C TRP A 404 -11.06 15.55 1.43
N PRO A 405 -10.48 16.25 0.45
CA PRO A 405 -10.31 17.71 0.35
C PRO A 405 -11.63 18.46 -0.01
N PRO A 406 -11.73 19.79 0.22
CA PRO A 406 -12.95 20.55 -0.06
C PRO A 406 -13.43 20.46 -1.52
N GLY A 407 -12.50 20.34 -2.47
CA GLY A 407 -12.81 20.16 -3.88
C GLY A 407 -13.49 18.83 -4.23
N ARG A 408 -13.50 17.86 -3.30
CA ARG A 408 -14.15 16.55 -3.47
C ARG A 408 -15.29 16.31 -2.49
N TRP A 409 -15.79 17.35 -1.84
CA TRP A 409 -16.94 17.23 -0.96
C TRP A 409 -18.15 16.65 -1.69
N GLY A 410 -18.70 15.57 -1.14
CA GLY A 410 -19.82 14.89 -1.77
C GLY A 410 -20.11 13.54 -1.16
N ALA A 411 -21.27 13.00 -1.50
CA ALA A 411 -21.65 11.65 -1.12
C ALA A 411 -20.78 10.62 -1.86
N VAL A 412 -20.38 9.56 -1.16
CA VAL A 412 -19.72 8.40 -1.77
C VAL A 412 -20.76 7.68 -2.62
N LYS A 413 -20.48 7.56 -3.93
CA LYS A 413 -21.42 6.96 -4.87
C LYS A 413 -21.53 5.45 -4.64
N THR A 414 -22.76 4.99 -4.42
CA THR A 414 -23.09 3.56 -4.32
C THR A 414 -24.11 3.20 -5.38
N VAL A 415 -23.77 2.27 -6.26
CA VAL A 415 -24.66 1.70 -7.27
C VAL A 415 -24.64 0.20 -7.11
N ASN A 416 -25.81 -0.44 -7.06
CA ASN A 416 -25.90 -1.89 -7.02
C ASN A 416 -25.52 -2.45 -8.40
N PRO A 417 -24.41 -3.19 -8.53
CA PRO A 417 -23.95 -3.67 -9.83
C PRO A 417 -24.75 -4.87 -10.36
N GLN A 418 -25.60 -5.47 -9.52
CA GLN A 418 -26.37 -6.67 -9.85
C GLN A 418 -27.73 -6.35 -10.49
N THR A 419 -28.20 -5.10 -10.45
CA THR A 419 -29.52 -4.69 -10.97
C THR A 419 -29.45 -4.17 -12.39
#